data_AF-A0A0J7Y870-F1
#
_entry.id   AF-A0A0J7Y870-F1
#
_cell.length_a   1.000
_cell.length_b   1.000
_cell.length_c   1.000
_cell.angle_alpha   90.00
_cell.angle_beta   90.00
_cell.angle_gamma   90.00
#
_symmetry.space_group_name_H-M   'P 1'
#
loop_
_entity.id
_entity.type
_entity.pdbx_description
1 polymer ?
#
loop_
_entity_poly.entity_id
_entity_poly.type
_entity_poly.pdbx_seq_one_letter_code
_entity_poly.pdbx_strand_id
1 'polypeptide(L)' 'MPIEVAHVRSGSDAGMGRKPSDWFTVSLCRGHHSEQHRIGEAPFGRAHGIDLHALAAEFAAASPKAADIRNEQRERHCG' A
#
# COMPACT_ATOMS: atom_id res chain seq x y z
N MET A 1 20.92 4.15 -3.04
CA MET A 1 19.75 3.27 -3.24
C MET A 1 18.55 4.12 -3.56
N PRO A 2 17.85 3.92 -4.69
CA PRO A 2 16.58 4.60 -4.93
C PRO A 2 15.49 4.06 -3.99
N ILE A 3 14.56 4.94 -3.62
CA ILE A 3 13.29 4.58 -3.00
C ILE A 3 12.25 4.44 -4.12
N GLU A 4 11.44 3.40 -4.03
CA GLU A 4 10.42 3.02 -4.99
C GLU A 4 9.05 2.98 -4.30
N VAL A 5 8.01 3.22 -5.09
CA VAL A 5 6.62 3.04 -4.66
C VAL A 5 6.27 1.56 -4.76
N ALA A 6 5.89 0.96 -3.64
CA ALA A 6 5.47 -0.43 -3.55
C ALA A 6 3.98 -0.50 -3.21
N HIS A 7 3.17 -1.10 -4.09
CA HIS A 7 1.76 -1.33 -3.83
C HIS A 7 1.57 -2.51 -2.86
N VAL A 8 0.70 -2.31 -1.87
CA VAL A 8 0.16 -3.34 -0.98
C VAL A 8 -1.12 -3.88 -1.63
N ARG A 9 -1.11 -5.14 -2.05
CA ARG A 9 -2.19 -5.78 -2.80
C ARG A 9 -3.14 -6.56 -1.91
N SER A 10 -2.61 -7.28 -0.94
CA SER A 10 -3.42 -8.04 0.02
C SER A 10 -4.31 -7.08 0.78
N GLY A 11 -5.60 -7.41 0.94
CA GLY A 11 -6.54 -6.53 1.66
C GLY A 11 -6.77 -5.15 1.03
N SER A 12 -6.35 -4.94 -0.22
CA SER A 12 -6.60 -3.70 -0.97
C SER A 12 -7.88 -3.79 -1.83
N ASP A 13 -8.19 -2.73 -2.57
CA ASP A 13 -9.25 -2.72 -3.58
C ASP A 13 -8.82 -3.34 -4.94
N ALA A 14 -7.70 -4.07 -4.95
CA ALA A 14 -7.28 -4.82 -6.12
C ALA A 14 -8.21 -6.01 -6.40
N GLY A 15 -8.58 -6.15 -7.66
CA GLY A 15 -9.33 -7.29 -8.19
C GLY A 15 -8.60 -7.93 -9.37
N MET A 16 -9.23 -8.92 -10.01
CA MET A 16 -8.71 -9.58 -11.22
C MET A 16 -8.40 -8.53 -12.30
N GLY A 17 -7.12 -8.33 -12.61
CA GLY A 17 -6.67 -7.35 -13.61
C GLY A 17 -6.68 -5.87 -13.18
N ARG A 18 -7.02 -5.55 -11.92
CA ARG A 18 -7.03 -4.18 -11.39
C ARG A 18 -5.83 -3.97 -10.44
N LYS A 19 -5.07 -2.89 -10.67
CA LYS A 19 -4.03 -2.46 -9.71
C LYS A 19 -4.70 -1.88 -8.45
N PRO A 20 -4.12 -2.09 -7.25
CA PRO A 20 -4.56 -1.36 -6.06
C PRO A 20 -4.53 0.14 -6.33
N SER A 21 -5.44 0.87 -5.70
CA SER A 21 -5.39 2.33 -5.68
C SER A 21 -4.10 2.81 -4.99
N ASP A 22 -3.62 3.99 -5.39
CA ASP A 22 -2.32 4.51 -4.91
C ASP A 22 -2.31 4.82 -3.40
N TRP A 23 -3.46 4.91 -2.74
CA TRP A 23 -3.54 4.99 -1.28
C TRP A 23 -3.24 3.66 -0.56
N PHE A 24 -2.99 2.58 -1.31
CA PHE A 24 -2.42 1.33 -0.82
C PHE A 24 -0.94 1.20 -1.23
N THR A 25 -0.14 2.25 -1.00
CA THR A 25 1.29 2.23 -1.34
C THR A 25 2.16 2.57 -0.14
N VAL A 26 3.35 1.98 -0.13
CA VAL A 26 4.43 2.28 0.81
C VAL A 26 5.72 2.62 0.05
N SER A 27 6.71 3.15 0.76
CA SER A 27 8.00 3.57 0.23
C SER A 27 9.04 2.59 0.69
N LEU A 28 9.66 1.89 -0.25
CA LEU A 28 10.70 0.89 0.04
C LEU A 28 11.93 1.18 -0.79
N CYS A 29 13.12 0.89 -0.27
CA CYS A 29 14.29 0.84 -1.14
C CYS A 29 14.16 -0.34 -2.11
N ARG A 30 14.79 -0.25 -3.28
CA ARG A 30 14.71 -1.29 -4.32
C ARG A 30 14.95 -2.72 -3.82
N GLY A 31 15.86 -2.91 -2.85
CA GLY A 31 16.14 -4.21 -2.24
C GLY A 31 14.94 -4.78 -1.48
N HIS A 32 14.35 -3.98 -0.59
CA HIS A 32 13.17 -4.37 0.18
C HIS A 32 11.90 -4.45 -0.69
N HIS A 33 11.77 -3.62 -1.72
CA HIS A 33 10.67 -3.72 -2.67
C HIS A 33 10.74 -5.06 -3.44
N SER A 34 11.94 -5.44 -3.90
CA SER A 34 12.16 -6.73 -4.56
C SER A 34 11.94 -7.91 -3.59
N GLU A 35 12.34 -7.76 -2.32
CA GLU A 35 12.08 -8.75 -1.28
C GLU A 35 10.58 -8.93 -1.04
N GLN A 36 9.82 -7.84 -0.86
CA GLN A 36 8.36 -7.88 -0.70
C GLN A 36 7.69 -8.64 -1.84
N HIS A 37 8.09 -8.38 -3.10
CA HIS A 37 7.56 -9.12 -4.24
C HIS A 37 7.91 -10.62 -4.21
N ARG A 38 9.10 -10.97 -3.72
CA ARG A 38 9.59 -12.35 -3.70
C ARG A 38 8.96 -13.19 -2.59
N ILE A 39 8.79 -12.64 -1.39
CA ILE A 39 8.29 -13.40 -0.22
C ILE A 39 6.82 -13.12 0.11
N GLY A 40 6.22 -12.11 -0.54
CA GLY A 40 4.87 -11.65 -0.26
C GLY A 40 4.81 -10.66 0.90
N GLU A 41 3.70 -9.93 0.97
CA GLU A 41 3.50 -8.80 1.90
C GLU A 41 3.42 -9.24 3.37
N ALA A 42 2.66 -10.31 3.68
CA ALA A 42 2.49 -10.74 5.07
C ALA A 42 3.80 -11.30 5.69
N PRO A 43 4.57 -12.16 5.00
CA PRO A 43 5.90 -12.55 5.49
C PRO A 43 6.88 -11.38 5.60
N PHE A 44 6.85 -10.45 4.65
CA PHE A 44 7.68 -9.24 4.68
C PHE A 44 7.38 -8.35 5.90
N GLY A 45 6.10 -8.06 6.15
CA GLY A 45 5.68 -7.30 7.33
C GLY A 45 6.13 -7.94 8.64
N ARG A 46 6.00 -9.27 8.77
CA ARG A 46 6.50 -10.00 9.96
C ARG A 46 8.02 -9.98 10.09
N ALA A 47 8.75 -10.13 8.99
CA ALA A 47 10.22 -10.15 9.01
C ALA A 47 10.82 -8.81 9.46
N HIS A 48 10.17 -7.70 9.09
CA HIS A 48 10.64 -6.34 9.38
C HIS A 48 9.89 -5.65 10.52
N GLY A 49 8.89 -6.30 11.11
CA GLY A 49 8.09 -5.73 12.20
C GLY A 49 7.25 -4.52 11.79
N ILE A 50 6.77 -4.48 10.55
CA ILE A 50 6.00 -3.36 9.99
C ILE A 50 4.59 -3.79 9.59
N ASP A 51 3.62 -2.92 9.82
CA ASP A 51 2.28 -3.03 9.28
C ASP A 51 2.18 -2.19 7.99
N LEU A 52 2.15 -2.88 6.86
CA LEU A 52 2.09 -2.25 5.54
C LEU A 52 0.79 -1.46 5.31
N HIS A 53 -0.33 -1.88 5.91
CA HIS A 53 -1.59 -1.16 5.81
C HIS A 53 -1.59 0.09 6.66
N ALA A 54 -1.05 0.02 7.88
CA ALA A 54 -0.90 1.20 8.73
C ALA A 54 -0.02 2.25 8.04
N LEU A 55 1.12 1.83 7.47
CA LEU A 55 2.04 2.73 6.79
C LEU A 55 1.43 3.35 5.53
N ALA A 56 0.69 2.57 4.73
CA ALA A 56 -0.04 3.09 3.58
C ALA A 56 -1.15 4.09 4.00
N ALA A 57 -1.85 3.83 5.10
CA ALA A 57 -2.85 4.74 5.64
C ALA A 57 -2.23 6.07 6.11
N GLU A 58 -1.06 6.02 6.76
CA GLU A 58 -0.29 7.23 7.13
C GLU A 58 0.07 8.05 5.88
N PHE A 59 0.52 7.40 4.81
CA PHE A 59 0.87 8.09 3.56
C PHE A 59 -0.34 8.70 2.88
N ALA A 60 -1.46 7.98 2.84
CA ALA A 60 -2.72 8.47 2.31
C ALA A 60 -3.23 9.69 3.10
N ALA A 61 -3.08 9.68 4.44
CA ALA A 61 -3.48 10.77 5.31
C ALA A 61 -2.59 12.01 5.15
N ALA A 62 -1.30 11.82 4.89
CA ALA A 62 -0.33 12.91 4.65
C ALA A 62 -0.40 13.49 3.22
N SER A 63 -1.11 12.82 2.30
CA SER A 63 -1.22 13.25 0.90
C SER A 63 -1.94 14.60 0.75
N PRO A 64 -1.52 15.48 -0.18
CA PRO A 64 -2.30 16.66 -0.57
C PRO A 64 -3.73 16.34 -1.04
N LYS A 65 -3.99 15.09 -1.45
CA LYS A 65 -5.31 14.59 -1.85
C LYS A 65 -6.05 13.83 -0.74
N ALA A 66 -5.62 13.94 0.52
CA ALA A 66 -6.21 13.16 1.62
C ALA A 66 -7.74 13.34 1.77
N ALA A 67 -8.29 14.51 1.45
CA ALA A 67 -9.74 14.72 1.45
C ALA A 67 -10.44 13.89 0.36
N ASP A 68 -9.94 13.93 -0.87
CA ASP A 68 -10.50 13.19 -2.01
C ASP A 68 -10.36 11.68 -1.80
N ILE A 69 -9.18 11.23 -1.35
CA ILE A 69 -8.92 9.83 -1.03
C ILE A 69 -9.94 9.31 -0.01
N ARG A 70 -10.19 10.06 1.07
CA ARG A 70 -11.19 9.68 2.07
C ARG A 70 -12.61 9.64 1.50
N ASN A 71 -12.95 10.54 0.56
CA ASN A 71 -14.24 10.51 -0.11
C ASN A 71 -14.39 9.24 -0.95
N GLU A 72 -13.40 8.95 -1.81
CA GLU A 72 -13.39 7.76 -2.65
C GLU A 72 -13.41 6.46 -1.83
N GLN A 73 -12.66 6.41 -0.72
CA GLN A 73 -12.66 5.26 0.19
C GLN A 73 -14.06 5.00 0.76
N ARG A 74 -14.77 6.04 1.22
CA ARG A 74 -16.15 5.90 1.73
C ARG A 74 -17.09 5.40 0.65
N GLU A 75 -17.01 5.94 -0.56
CA GLU A 75 -17.86 5.54 -1.69
C GLU A 75 -17.63 4.07 -2.07
N ARG A 76 -16.38 3.61 -2.04
CA ARG A 76 -16.01 2.24 -2.43
C ARG A 76 -16.17 1.20 -1.32
N HIS A 77 -16.18 1.61 -0.04
CA HIS A 77 -16.38 0.72 1.10
C HIS A 77 -17.87 0.45 1.40
N CYS A 78 -18.79 1.21 0.79
CA CYS A 78 -20.23 1.06 0.94
C CYS A 78 -20.88 0.15 -0.12
N GLY A 79 -20.11 -0.78 -0.71
CA GLY A 79 -20.55 -1.73 -1.74
C GLY A 79 -20.56 -3.18 -1.26
#